data_AF-A0A1E8Q7M9-F1
#
_entry.id   AF-A0A1E8Q7M9-F1
#
_cell.length_a   1.000
_cell.length_b   1.000
_cell.length_c   1.000
_cell.angle_alpha   90.00
_cell.angle_beta   90.00
_cell.angle_gamma   90.00
#
_symmetry.space_group_name_H-M   'P 1'
#
loop_
_entity.id
_entity.type
_entity.pdbx_description
1 polymer ?
#
loop_
_entity_poly.entity_id
_entity_poly.type
_entity_poly.pdbx_seq_one_letter_code
_entity_poly.pdbx_strand_id
1 'polypeptide(L)' 'MLGDVLTGACRRGLATARDRLDEAKRDYAEAVLAARRAGFSWGEIGSVLGVSRQALHRRFGVGD' A
#
# COMPACT_ATOMS: atom_id res chain seq x y z
N MET A 1 -23.72 -20.21 23.49
CA MET A 1 -23.13 -18.87 23.71
C MET A 1 -21.67 -18.73 23.24
N LEU A 2 -21.05 -19.74 22.60
CA LEU A 2 -19.67 -19.62 22.07
C LEU A 2 -19.61 -19.07 20.63
N GLY A 3 -20.68 -19.24 19.84
CA GLY A 3 -20.74 -18.79 18.44
C GLY A 3 -20.69 -17.27 18.25
N ASP A 4 -21.37 -16.51 19.11
CA ASP A 4 -21.39 -15.04 19.02
C ASP A 4 -20.04 -14.39 19.36
N VAL A 5 -19.33 -14.96 20.33
CA VAL A 5 -18.00 -14.48 20.75
C VAL A 5 -16.96 -14.72 19.66
N LEU A 6 -16.98 -15.92 19.05
CA LEU A 6 -16.10 -16.26 17.93
C LEU A 6 -16.40 -15.40 16.70
N THR A 7 -17.69 -15.18 16.39
CA THR A 7 -18.12 -14.32 15.27
C THR A 7 -17.66 -12.86 15.48
N GLY A 8 -17.75 -12.36 16.71
CA GLY A 8 -17.22 -11.05 17.07
C GLY A 8 -15.70 -10.94 16.92
N ALA A 9 -14.96 -11.98 17.29
CA ALA A 9 -13.51 -12.03 17.12
C ALA A 9 -13.09 -12.07 15.64
N CYS A 10 -13.75 -12.88 14.82
CA CYS A 10 -13.51 -12.94 13.37
C CYS A 10 -13.78 -11.58 12.70
N ARG A 11 -14.89 -10.92 13.05
CA ARG A 11 -15.22 -9.59 12.50
C ARG A 11 -14.18 -8.54 12.86
N ARG A 12 -13.72 -8.52 14.12
CA ARG A 12 -12.64 -7.62 14.55
C ARG A 12 -11.34 -7.93 13.83
N GLY A 13 -10.99 -9.20 13.66
CA GLY A 13 -9.81 -9.63 12.91
C GLY A 13 -9.81 -9.13 11.48
N LEU A 14 -10.95 -9.23 10.78
CA LEU A 14 -11.11 -8.71 9.42
C LEU A 14 -11.01 -7.18 9.37
N ALA A 15 -11.64 -6.46 10.31
CA ALA A 15 -11.53 -5.00 10.39
C ALA A 15 -10.07 -4.57 10.59
N THR A 16 -9.36 -5.19 11.54
CA THR A 16 -7.94 -4.92 11.79
C THR A 16 -7.08 -5.24 10.57
N ALA A 17 -7.33 -6.35 9.86
CA ALA A 17 -6.60 -6.70 8.65
C ALA A 17 -6.81 -5.67 7.53
N ARG A 18 -8.04 -5.20 7.34
CA ARG A 18 -8.37 -4.13 6.41
C ARG A 18 -7.64 -2.84 6.78
N ASP A 19 -7.71 -2.42 8.03
CA ASP A 19 -7.12 -1.16 8.47
C ASP A 19 -5.58 -1.18 8.31
N ARG A 20 -4.94 -2.31 8.62
CA ARG A 20 -3.50 -2.52 8.36
C ARG A 20 -3.16 -2.50 6.87
N LEU A 21 -4.01 -3.08 6.03
CA LEU A 21 -3.81 -3.08 4.58
C LEU A 21 -3.92 -1.66 4.03
N ASP A 22 -4.87 -0.87 4.51
CA ASP A 22 -5.03 0.52 4.09
C ASP A 22 -3.85 1.37 4.56
N GLU A 23 -3.33 1.14 5.76
CA GLU A 23 -2.13 1.81 6.24
C GLU A 23 -0.91 1.47 5.38
N ALA A 24 -0.66 0.17 5.16
CA ALA A 24 0.45 -0.27 4.31
C ALA A 24 0.37 0.30 2.89
N LYS A 25 -0.85 0.48 2.34
CA LYS A 25 -1.05 1.14 1.03
C LYS A 25 -0.70 2.63 1.07
N ARG A 26 -1.03 3.34 2.16
CA ARG A 26 -0.68 4.76 2.34
C ARG A 26 0.82 4.91 2.49
N ASP A 27 1.45 4.12 3.35
CA ASP A 27 2.91 4.11 3.55
C ASP A 27 3.64 3.84 2.24
N TYR A 28 3.17 2.86 1.47
CA TYR A 28 3.72 2.56 0.16
C TYR A 28 3.61 3.76 -0.81
N ALA A 29 2.45 4.42 -0.86
CA ALA A 29 2.24 5.58 -1.72
C ALA A 29 3.14 6.76 -1.29
N GLU A 30 3.20 7.06 0.00
CA GLU A 30 4.04 8.13 0.54
C GLU A 30 5.53 7.86 0.27
N ALA A 31 6.00 6.63 0.45
CA ALA A 31 7.38 6.25 0.15
C ALA A 31 7.72 6.45 -1.34
N VAL A 32 6.83 6.05 -2.24
CA VAL A 32 6.99 6.27 -3.70
C VAL A 32 7.06 7.77 -4.02
N LEU A 33 6.14 8.57 -3.47
CA LEU A 33 6.09 10.01 -3.71
C LEU A 33 7.28 10.75 -3.07
N ALA A 34 7.74 10.31 -1.90
CA ALA A 34 8.93 10.84 -1.25
C ALA A 34 10.18 10.56 -2.10
N ALA A 35 10.33 9.35 -2.63
CA ALA A 35 11.42 9.00 -3.54
C ALA A 35 11.39 9.84 -4.82
N ARG A 36 10.20 10.07 -5.41
CA ARG A 36 10.06 10.98 -6.56
C ARG A 36 10.45 12.41 -6.23
N ARG A 37 10.01 12.95 -5.08
CA ARG A 37 10.40 14.29 -4.60
C ARG A 37 11.91 14.40 -4.32
N ALA A 38 12.55 13.30 -3.92
CA ALA A 38 13.99 13.21 -3.74
C ALA A 38 14.77 13.09 -5.07
N GLY A 39 14.09 13.06 -6.22
CA GLY A 39 14.71 13.05 -7.54
C GLY A 39 14.93 11.67 -8.16
N PHE A 40 14.51 10.59 -7.50
CA PHE A 40 14.66 9.24 -8.05
C PHE A 40 13.80 9.07 -9.30
N SER A 41 14.34 8.44 -10.34
CA SER A 41 13.56 8.08 -11.53
C SER A 41 12.53 6.98 -11.21
N TRP A 42 11.47 6.89 -12.01
CA TRP A 42 10.50 5.79 -11.90
C TRP A 42 11.15 4.40 -12.06
N GLY A 43 12.27 4.31 -12.79
CA GLY A 43 13.01 3.06 -12.98
C GLY A 43 13.73 2.62 -11.70
N GLU A 44 14.40 3.55 -11.03
CA GLU A 44 15.09 3.27 -9.76
C GLU A 44 14.10 2.88 -8.66
N ILE A 45 12.98 3.60 -8.54
CA ILE A 45 11.92 3.27 -7.57
C ILE A 45 11.33 1.89 -7.87
N GLY A 46 11.09 1.58 -9.16
CA GLY A 46 10.61 0.26 -9.57
C GLY A 46 11.57 -0.87 -9.21
N SER A 47 12.87 -0.65 -9.44
CA SER A 47 13.93 -1.60 -9.09
C SER A 47 13.95 -1.91 -7.59
N VAL A 48 13.90 -0.87 -6.73
CA VAL A 48 13.88 -1.03 -5.27
C VAL A 48 12.62 -1.76 -4.78
N LEU A 49 11.47 -1.47 -5.38
CA LEU A 49 10.19 -2.05 -4.98
C LEU A 49 9.89 -3.41 -5.64
N GLY A 50 10.75 -3.87 -6.56
CA GLY A 50 10.52 -5.09 -7.33
C GLY A 50 9.33 -5.02 -8.29
N VAL A 51 8.96 -3.81 -8.74
CA VAL A 51 7.82 -3.58 -9.65
C VAL A 51 8.28 -2.91 -10.94
N SER A 52 7.50 -3.08 -12.01
CA SER A 52 7.83 -2.43 -13.27
C SER A 52 7.60 -0.91 -13.20
N ARG A 53 8.46 -0.15 -13.88
CA ARG A 53 8.31 1.30 -14.07
C ARG A 53 6.91 1.68 -14.56
N GLN A 54 6.36 0.88 -15.48
CA GLN A 54 5.03 1.11 -16.07
C GLN A 54 3.91 0.98 -15.03
N ALA A 55 4.02 0.05 -14.08
CA ALA A 55 3.06 -0.10 -13.00
C ALA A 55 3.06 1.12 -12.07
N LEU A 56 4.23 1.64 -11.73
CA LEU A 56 4.37 2.88 -10.96
C LEU A 56 3.83 4.08 -11.72
N HIS A 57 4.19 4.23 -13.00
CA HIS A 57 3.73 5.34 -13.83
C HIS A 57 2.20 5.33 -14.02
N ARG A 58 1.58 4.16 -14.18
CA ARG A 58 0.10 4.06 -14.25
C ARG A 58 -0.57 4.48 -12.96
N ARG A 59 0.05 4.16 -11.81
CA ARG A 59 -0.53 4.38 -10.48
C ARG A 59 -0.26 5.77 -9.91
N PHE A 60 0.88 6.37 -10.24
CA PHE A 60 1.37 7.62 -9.65
C PHE A 60 1.81 8.67 -10.67
N GLY A 61 1.85 8.34 -11.96
CA GLY A 61 2.32 9.23 -13.03
C GLY A 61 1.23 10.12 -13.64
N VAL A 62 0.07 10.30 -12.99
CA VAL A 62 -0.90 11.32 -13.40
C VAL A 62 -0.43 12.65 -12.81
N GLY A 63 0.31 13.43 -13.60
CA GLY A 63 0.83 14.73 -13.18
C GLY A 63 2.10 15.20 -13.90
N ASP A 64 2.52 14.55 -14.99
CA ASP A 64 3.38 15.17 -16.00
C ASP A 64 2.51 15.96 -16.98
#